data_AF-A0A1B6NR75-F1
#
_entry.id   AF-A0A1B6NR75-F1
#
_cell.length_a   1.000
_cell.length_b   1.000
_cell.length_c   1.000
_cell.angle_alpha   90.00
_cell.angle_beta   90.00
_cell.angle_gamma   90.00
#
_symmetry.space_group_name_H-M   'P 1'
#
loop_
_entity.id
_entity.type
_entity.pdbx_description
1 polymer ?
#
loop_
_entity_poly.entity_id
_entity_poly.type
_entity_poly.pdbx_seq_one_letter_code
_entity_poly.pdbx_strand_id
1 'polypeptide(L)' 'MSWIQKILPRTQTSTKGNVPEGIWTKCGSCQAVLYKSELEKLQEVCPKCDHHMR' A
#
# COMPACT_ATOMS: atom_id res chain seq x y z
N MET A 1 27.03 -16.75 32.31
CA MET A 1 27.35 -17.58 31.12
C MET A 1 26.05 -17.82 30.33
N SER A 2 25.64 -16.88 29.47
CA SER A 2 24.47 -17.05 28.58
C SER A 2 24.94 -16.83 27.15
N TRP A 3 25.44 -17.91 26.53
CA TRP A 3 25.96 -17.88 25.16
C TRP A 3 24.86 -17.77 24.09
N ILE A 4 23.60 -17.99 24.49
CA ILE A 4 22.43 -18.03 23.61
C ILE A 4 22.09 -16.67 22.98
N GLN A 5 22.55 -15.56 23.57
CA GLN A 5 22.31 -14.22 23.03
C GLN A 5 23.20 -13.86 21.82
N LYS A 6 24.15 -14.73 21.43
CA LYS A 6 25.07 -14.47 20.31
C LYS A 6 24.56 -14.99 18.96
N ILE A 7 23.42 -15.71 18.94
CA ILE A 7 22.97 -16.47 17.75
C ILE A 7 21.67 -15.92 17.14
N LEU A 8 21.04 -14.91 17.74
CA LEU A 8 19.87 -14.27 17.13
C LEU A 8 20.34 -13.06 16.33
N PRO A 9 20.44 -13.14 14.98
CA PRO A 9 20.50 -11.94 14.18
C PRO A 9 19.20 -11.18 14.49
N ARG A 10 19.34 -9.98 15.07
CA ARG A 10 18.22 -9.07 15.25
C ARG A 10 17.67 -8.81 13.86
N THR A 11 16.60 -9.51 13.49
CA THR A 11 15.91 -9.31 12.23
C THR A 11 15.25 -7.94 12.31
N GLN A 12 16.02 -6.91 12.01
CA GLN A 12 15.49 -5.62 11.64
C GLN A 12 14.82 -5.82 10.29
N THR A 13 13.61 -6.38 10.30
CA THR A 13 12.71 -6.38 9.15
C THR A 13 12.20 -4.96 8.96
N SER A 14 13.11 -4.05 8.60
CA SER A 14 12.82 -2.71 8.09
C SER A 14 12.90 -2.69 6.57
N THR A 15 12.71 -3.82 5.90
CA THR A 15 12.30 -3.81 4.51
C THR A 15 10.78 -3.78 4.49
N LYS A 16 10.21 -2.62 4.83
CA LYS A 16 8.90 -2.23 4.28
C LYS A 16 8.99 -2.57 2.80
N GLY A 17 8.17 -3.53 2.38
CA GLY A 17 8.29 -4.17 1.09
C GLY A 17 8.45 -3.13 -0.02
N ASN A 18 9.22 -3.50 -1.04
CA ASN A 18 9.24 -2.87 -2.36
C ASN A 18 7.83 -2.93 -3.00
N VAL A 19 6.81 -2.39 -2.34
CA VAL A 19 5.55 -2.06 -3.00
C VAL A 19 5.90 -0.83 -3.82
N PRO A 20 5.83 -0.91 -5.16
CA PRO A 20 6.12 0.25 -6.00
C PRO A 20 5.12 1.33 -5.59
N GLU A 21 5.62 2.37 -4.92
CA GLU A 21 4.79 3.46 -4.45
C GLU A 21 4.14 4.13 -5.67
N GLY A 22 2.81 4.29 -5.63
CA GLY A 22 2.06 4.95 -6.71
C GLY A 22 1.22 4.04 -7.61
N ILE A 23 1.16 2.72 -7.36
CA ILE A 23 0.28 1.82 -8.11
C ILE A 23 -1.16 1.80 -7.56
N TRP A 24 -1.29 1.94 -6.24
CA TRP A 24 -2.56 1.78 -5.54
C TRP A 24 -2.95 3.09 -4.85
N THR A 25 -4.21 3.48 -4.99
CA THR A 25 -4.84 4.66 -4.35
C THR A 25 -6.09 4.22 -3.60
N LYS A 26 -6.38 4.83 -2.45
CA LYS A 26 -7.61 4.54 -1.69
C LYS A 26 -8.69 5.56 -2.03
N CYS A 27 -9.92 5.09 -2.30
CA CYS A 27 -11.08 5.98 -2.45
C CYS A 27 -11.47 6.62 -1.11
N GLY A 28 -11.73 7.93 -1.11
CA GLY A 28 -12.19 8.65 0.10
C GLY A 28 -13.62 8.28 0.53
N SER A 29 -14.50 7.91 -0.40
CA SER A 29 -15.90 7.60 -0.12
C SER A 29 -16.11 6.15 0.30
N CYS A 30 -15.72 5.19 -0.54
CA CYS A 30 -15.97 3.76 -0.28
C CYS A 30 -14.78 3.02 0.33
N GLN A 31 -13.65 3.70 0.57
CA GLN A 31 -12.42 3.11 1.11
C GLN A 31 -11.81 1.97 0.28
N ALA A 32 -12.28 1.77 -0.96
CA ALA A 32 -11.75 0.76 -1.85
C ALA A 32 -10.32 1.08 -2.26
N VAL A 33 -9.49 0.04 -2.36
CA VAL A 33 -8.17 0.11 -2.98
C VAL A 33 -8.36 0.06 -4.49
N LEU A 34 -7.91 1.09 -5.19
CA LEU A 34 -8.05 1.32 -6.62
C LEU A 34 -6.67 1.34 -7.28
N TYR A 35 -6.62 0.92 -8.54
CA TYR A 35 -5.42 0.98 -9.34
C TYR A 35 -5.28 2.38 -9.97
N LYS A 36 -4.13 3.02 -9.79
CA LYS A 36 -3.94 4.42 -10.22
C LYS A 36 -4.18 4.62 -11.72
N SER A 37 -3.75 3.68 -12.56
CA SER A 37 -3.97 3.80 -14.01
C SER A 37 -5.43 3.60 -14.44
N GLU A 38 -6.24 2.86 -13.67
CA GLU A 38 -7.69 2.80 -13.93
C GLU A 38 -8.37 4.10 -13.52
N LEU A 39 -7.94 4.66 -12.39
CA LEU A 39 -8.41 5.93 -11.86
C LEU A 39 -8.15 7.08 -12.86
N GLU A 40 -6.96 7.12 -13.48
CA GLU A 40 -6.63 8.08 -14.55
C GLU A 40 -7.49 7.89 -15.81
N LYS A 41 -7.74 6.64 -16.24
CA LYS A 41 -8.62 6.34 -17.40
C LYS A 41 -10.07 6.75 -17.16
N LEU A 42 -10.52 6.67 -15.91
CA LEU A 42 -11.87 7.03 -15.48
C LEU A 42 -11.98 8.49 -15.02
N GLN A 43 -11.00 9.34 -15.34
CA GLN A 43 -11.00 10.77 -14.97
C GLN A 43 -11.18 11.01 -13.47
N GLU A 44 -10.51 10.21 -12.64
CA GLU A 44 -10.59 10.28 -11.18
C GLU A 44 -11.95 9.93 -10.57
N VAL A 45 -12.77 9.19 -11.32
CA VAL A 45 -14.01 8.60 -10.80
C VAL A 45 -13.75 7.20 -10.24
N CYS A 46 -14.21 6.96 -9.02
CA CYS A 46 -14.10 5.64 -8.40
C CYS A 46 -15.03 4.62 -9.09
N PRO A 47 -14.51 3.49 -9.62
CA PRO A 47 -15.32 2.48 -10.30
C PRO A 47 -16.24 1.66 -9.38
N LYS A 48 -16.09 1.79 -8.05
CA LYS A 48 -16.90 1.03 -7.08
C LYS A 48 -18.11 1.78 -6.57
N CYS A 49 -18.05 3.11 -6.54
CA CYS A 49 -19.08 3.93 -5.92
C CYS A 49 -19.40 5.20 -6.72
N ASP A 50 -18.86 5.32 -7.93
CA ASP A 50 -19.03 6.45 -8.85
C ASP A 50 -18.74 7.83 -8.23
N HIS A 51 -17.88 7.84 -7.20
CA HIS A 51 -17.49 9.06 -6.50
C HIS A 51 -16.29 9.70 -7.21
N HIS A 52 -16.42 10.98 -7.55
CA HIS A 52 -15.36 11.77 -8.16
C HIS A 52 -14.36 12.26 -7.10
N MET A 53 -13.08 11.90 -7.23
CA MET A 53 -12.04 12.08 -6.21
C MET A 53 -11.35 13.47 -6.26
N ARG A 54 -12.12 14.53 -6.51
CA ARG A 54 -11.60 15.91 -6.63
C ARG A 54 -11.18 16.51 -5.28
#